data_AF-A0A3L7JWK5-F1
#
_entry.id   AF-A0A3L7JWK5-F1
#
_cell.length_a   1.000
_cell.length_b   1.000
_cell.length_c   1.000
_cell.angle_alpha   90.00
_cell.angle_beta   90.00
_cell.angle_gamma   90.00
#
_symmetry.space_group_name_H-M   'P 1'
#
loop_
_entity.id
_entity.type
_entity.pdbx_description
1 polymer ?
#
loop_
_entity_poly.entity_id
_entity_poly.type
_entity_poly.pdbx_seq_one_letter_code
_entity_poly.pdbx_strand_id
1 'polypeptide(L)'
;MLALSSRDQLQEAHDSLQALKGSEPELFGHFLHVVNLTRQLQFKYQYMGSLIANENPLRFHPKNVEDSVMALYHAEIEKLKAADANHTLRGLLKDHAEGGYAKISLLILGNPPESLVGFSIIK
;
A
#
# COMPACT_ATOMS: atom_id res chain seq x y z
N MET A 1 -10.98 -10.80 7.84
CA MET A 1 -12.16 -10.98 6.97
C MET A 1 -11.62 -11.10 5.56
N LEU A 2 -11.87 -12.22 4.88
CA LEU A 2 -11.39 -12.47 3.52
C LEU A 2 -12.30 -11.67 2.58
N ALA A 3 -11.93 -10.46 2.17
CA ALA A 3 -12.62 -9.88 1.03
C ALA A 3 -12.04 -10.53 -0.23
N LEU A 4 -12.86 -11.35 -0.85
CA LEU A 4 -12.76 -11.65 -2.26
C LEU A 4 -12.92 -10.31 -2.99
N SER A 5 -11.81 -9.62 -3.22
CA SER A 5 -11.84 -8.50 -4.16
C SER A 5 -12.35 -9.05 -5.48
N SER A 6 -13.51 -8.57 -5.94
CA SER A 6 -13.96 -8.89 -7.28
C SER A 6 -12.88 -8.46 -8.26
N ARG A 7 -12.74 -9.18 -9.38
CA ARG A 7 -11.85 -8.78 -10.48
C ARG A 7 -12.05 -7.31 -10.85
N ASP A 8 -13.29 -6.85 -10.81
CA ASP A 8 -13.66 -5.47 -11.11
C ASP A 8 -13.08 -4.47 -10.12
N GLN A 9 -13.06 -4.79 -8.82
CA GLN A 9 -12.44 -3.93 -7.78
C GLN A 9 -10.93 -3.85 -7.94
N LEU A 10 -10.28 -4.95 -8.36
CA LEU A 10 -8.83 -4.94 -8.63
C LEU A 10 -8.50 -4.17 -9.91
N GLN A 11 -9.37 -4.26 -10.91
CA GLN A 11 -9.22 -3.48 -12.14
C GLN A 11 -9.41 -1.99 -11.87
N GLU A 12 -10.43 -1.60 -11.12
CA GLU A 12 -10.68 -0.22 -10.71
C GLU A 12 -9.52 0.36 -9.89
N ALA A 13 -8.96 -0.43 -8.96
CA ALA A 13 -7.77 -0.04 -8.21
C ALA A 13 -6.55 0.17 -9.12
N HIS A 14 -6.35 -0.71 -10.10
CA HIS A 14 -5.28 -0.59 -11.07
C HIS A 14 -5.43 0.66 -11.94
N ASP A 15 -6.64 0.92 -12.45
CA ASP A 15 -6.90 2.08 -13.30
C ASP A 15 -6.73 3.38 -12.50
N SER A 16 -7.14 3.40 -11.23
CA SER A 16 -6.89 4.51 -10.31
C SER A 16 -5.40 4.74 -10.07
N LEU A 17 -4.59 3.67 -9.96
CA LEU A 17 -3.12 3.78 -9.85
C LEU A 17 -2.47 4.27 -11.14
N GLN A 18 -2.98 3.88 -12.32
CA GLN A 18 -2.48 4.41 -13.59
C GLN A 18 -2.85 5.88 -13.77
N ALA A 19 -4.05 6.28 -13.36
CA ALA A 19 -4.45 7.68 -13.31
C ALA A 19 -3.53 8.48 -12.38
N LEU A 20 -3.23 7.95 -11.18
CA LEU A 20 -2.29 8.55 -10.24
C LEU A 20 -0.89 8.71 -10.83
N LYS A 21 -0.40 7.70 -11.56
CA LYS A 21 0.89 7.76 -12.25
C LYS A 21 0.92 8.87 -13.32
N GLY A 22 -0.20 9.13 -13.98
CA GLY A 22 -0.33 10.18 -14.99
C GLY A 22 -0.51 11.58 -14.41
N SER A 23 -1.30 11.72 -13.33
CA SER A 23 -1.59 13.02 -12.71
C SER A 23 -0.50 13.48 -11.73
N GLU A 24 0.04 12.56 -10.95
CA GLU A 24 1.00 12.82 -9.87
C GLU A 24 2.14 11.78 -9.89
N PRO A 25 3.04 11.82 -10.90
CA PRO A 25 4.11 10.84 -11.05
C PRO A 25 5.08 10.81 -9.86
N GLU A 26 5.29 11.94 -9.19
CA GLU A 26 6.13 12.01 -7.98
C GLU A 26 5.51 11.24 -6.81
N LEU A 27 4.20 11.40 -6.60
CA LEU A 27 3.47 10.64 -5.59
C LEU A 27 3.51 9.15 -5.89
N PHE A 28 3.25 8.77 -7.14
CA PHE A 28 3.34 7.37 -7.56
C PHE A 28 4.75 6.80 -7.31
N GLY A 29 5.79 7.57 -7.62
CA GLY A 29 7.19 7.21 -7.37
C GLY A 29 7.49 7.00 -5.88
N HIS A 30 7.04 7.92 -5.01
CA HIS A 30 7.18 7.79 -3.56
C HIS A 30 6.39 6.61 -3.00
N PHE A 31 5.17 6.37 -3.49
CA PHE A 31 4.38 5.22 -3.04
C PHE A 31 5.05 3.90 -3.46
N LEU A 32 5.54 3.81 -4.70
CA LEU A 32 6.33 2.67 -5.18
C LEU A 32 7.60 2.48 -4.35
N HIS A 33 8.27 3.56 -3.95
CA HIS A 33 9.44 3.52 -3.07
C HIS A 33 9.09 2.91 -1.71
N VAL A 34 8.06 3.41 -1.03
CA VAL A 34 7.62 2.90 0.29
C VAL A 34 7.17 1.44 0.20
N VAL A 35 6.49 1.04 -0.87
CA VAL A 35 6.09 -0.36 -1.11
C VAL A 35 7.32 -1.27 -1.27
N ASN A 36 8.32 -0.82 -2.04
CA ASN A 36 9.58 -1.55 -2.17
C ASN A 36 10.35 -1.65 -0.86
N LEU A 37 10.40 -0.57 -0.08
CA LEU A 37 11.04 -0.53 1.23
C LEU A 37 10.35 -1.50 2.20
N THR A 38 9.01 -1.48 2.24
CA THR A 38 8.19 -2.42 3.03
C THR A 38 8.51 -3.88 2.68
N ARG A 39 8.65 -4.18 1.39
CA ARG A 39 9.02 -5.52 0.90
C ARG A 39 10.44 -5.92 1.31
N GLN A 40 11.42 -5.02 1.19
CA GLN A 40 12.82 -5.27 1.55
C GLN A 40 13.00 -5.49 3.05
N LEU A 41 12.28 -4.73 3.87
CA LEU A 41 12.26 -4.88 5.32
C LEU A 41 11.41 -6.06 5.81
N GLN A 42 10.76 -6.78 4.89
CA GLN A 42 9.84 -7.88 5.17
C GLN A 42 8.68 -7.47 6.11
N PHE A 43 8.29 -6.21 6.06
CA PHE A 43 7.14 -5.71 6.81
C PHE A 43 5.84 -6.14 6.13
N LYS A 44 4.77 -6.21 6.93
CA LYS A 44 3.45 -6.51 6.38
C LYS A 44 2.93 -5.30 5.62
N TYR A 45 2.43 -5.49 4.42
CA TYR A 45 1.74 -4.41 3.69
C TYR A 45 0.53 -3.87 4.47
N GLN A 46 -0.07 -4.68 5.35
CA GLN A 46 -1.10 -4.20 6.27
C GLN A 46 -0.58 -3.13 7.24
N TYR A 47 0.65 -3.27 7.72
CA TYR A 47 1.28 -2.26 8.57
C TYR A 47 1.50 -0.95 7.82
N MET A 48 2.06 -1.04 6.61
CA MET A 48 2.24 0.11 5.71
C MET A 48 0.92 0.82 5.42
N GLY A 49 -0.09 0.07 4.97
CA GLY A 49 -1.39 0.63 4.62
C GLY A 49 -2.08 1.30 5.81
N SER A 50 -2.00 0.70 7.01
CA SER A 50 -2.54 1.33 8.22
C SER A 50 -1.84 2.65 8.57
N LEU A 51 -0.52 2.75 8.39
CA LEU A 51 0.21 4.00 8.62
C LEU A 51 -0.18 5.12 7.62
N ILE A 52 -0.36 4.77 6.35
CA ILE A 52 -0.78 5.73 5.31
C ILE A 52 -2.25 6.12 5.52
N ALA A 53 -3.12 5.16 5.85
CA ALA A 53 -4.54 5.40 6.05
C ALA A 53 -4.88 6.11 7.38
N ASN A 54 -3.89 6.36 8.24
CA ASN A 54 -4.04 6.79 9.64
C ASN A 54 -4.98 5.86 10.44
N GLU A 55 -4.87 4.56 10.21
CA GLU A 55 -5.52 3.50 10.99
C GLU A 55 -4.58 2.99 12.09
N ASN A 56 -5.11 2.29 13.08
CA ASN A 56 -4.30 1.75 14.18
C ASN A 56 -3.32 0.66 13.67
N PRO A 57 -2.00 0.91 13.64
CA PRO A 57 -1.03 0.00 13.04
C PRO A 57 -0.52 -1.04 14.05
N LEU A 58 -0.87 -0.93 15.34
CA LEU A 58 -0.34 -1.76 16.44
C LEU A 58 -0.56 -3.26 16.21
N ARG A 59 -1.66 -3.62 15.55
CA ARG A 59 -1.98 -5.03 15.24
C ARG A 59 -0.99 -5.67 14.26
N PHE A 60 -0.35 -4.87 13.42
CA PHE A 60 0.54 -5.34 12.34
C PHE A 60 1.99 -4.90 12.54
N HIS A 61 2.31 -4.30 13.68
CA HIS A 61 3.64 -3.79 13.97
C HIS A 61 4.71 -4.89 13.84
N PRO A 62 5.82 -4.64 13.12
CA PRO A 62 6.94 -5.57 13.03
C PRO A 62 7.48 -5.90 14.42
N LYS A 63 7.75 -7.18 14.69
CA LYS A 63 8.37 -7.61 15.95
C LYS A 63 9.87 -7.72 15.73
N ASN A 64 10.67 -7.33 16.72
CA ASN A 64 12.13 -7.48 16.74
C ASN A 64 12.87 -6.67 15.66
N VAL A 65 12.37 -5.46 15.36
CA VAL A 65 13.06 -4.51 14.49
C VAL A 65 13.68 -3.42 15.36
N GLU A 66 14.93 -3.08 15.09
CA GLU A 66 15.63 -1.96 15.75
C GLU A 66 14.86 -0.64 15.58
N ASP A 67 14.79 0.15 16.65
CA ASP A 67 14.06 1.43 16.66
C ASP A 67 14.58 2.39 15.59
N SER A 68 15.88 2.33 15.28
CA SER A 68 16.51 3.14 14.22
C SER A 68 15.94 2.82 12.83
N VAL A 69 15.71 1.53 12.53
CA VAL A 69 15.11 1.08 11.27
C VAL A 69 13.64 1.48 11.21
N MET A 70 12.92 1.37 12.33
CA MET A 70 11.54 1.82 12.42
C MET A 70 11.41 3.33 12.22
N ALA A 71 12.31 4.12 12.80
CA ALA A 71 12.35 5.57 12.63
C ALA A 71 12.60 5.97 11.17
N LEU A 72 13.54 5.31 10.49
CA LEU A 72 13.78 5.54 9.05
C LEU A 72 12.55 5.22 8.21
N TYR A 73 11.90 4.08 8.48
CA TYR A 73 10.69 3.68 7.78
C TYR A 73 9.53 4.67 7.99
N HIS A 74 9.33 5.12 9.23
CA HIS A 74 8.33 6.15 9.54
C HIS A 74 8.64 7.47 8.86
N ALA A 75 9.91 7.88 8.79
CA ALA A 75 10.31 9.10 8.09
C ALA A 75 9.96 9.04 6.60
N GLU A 76 10.19 7.90 5.92
CA GLU A 76 9.79 7.72 4.52
C GLU A 76 8.27 7.77 4.32
N ILE A 77 7.50 7.21 5.25
CA ILE A 77 6.04 7.30 5.22
C ILE A 77 5.56 8.74 5.47
N GLU A 78 6.18 9.47 6.39
CA GLU A 78 5.82 10.87 6.63
C GLU A 78 6.14 11.74 5.41
N LYS A 79 7.23 11.47 4.67
CA LYS A 79 7.49 12.14 3.38
C LYS A 79 6.38 11.87 2.36
N LEU A 80 5.88 10.64 2.30
CA LEU A 80 4.74 10.28 1.45
C LEU A 80 3.45 11.02 1.87
N LYS A 81 3.26 11.23 3.17
CA LYS A 81 2.09 11.92 3.76
C LYS A 81 2.16 13.44 3.72
N ALA A 82 3.36 14.02 3.66
CA ALA A 82 3.61 15.45 3.69
C ALA A 82 3.32 16.14 2.35
N ALA A 83 3.28 15.38 1.26
CA ALA A 83 2.70 15.85 0.01
C ALA A 83 1.16 15.84 0.12
N ASP A 84 0.49 16.91 -0.34
CA ASP A 84 -0.99 17.04 -0.38
C ASP A 84 -1.72 15.86 -1.06
N ALA A 85 -0.95 15.05 -1.80
CA ALA A 85 -1.18 13.68 -2.22
C ALA A 85 -1.83 12.72 -1.20
N ASN A 86 -1.74 13.02 0.10
CA ASN A 86 -2.27 12.18 1.16
C ASN A 86 -3.78 11.93 0.99
N HIS A 87 -4.56 12.90 0.51
CA HIS A 87 -6.00 12.70 0.30
C HIS A 87 -6.31 11.70 -0.82
N THR A 88 -5.64 11.82 -1.97
CA THR A 88 -5.84 10.95 -3.13
C THR A 88 -5.39 9.52 -2.84
N LEU A 89 -4.17 9.36 -2.29
CA LEU A 89 -3.63 8.04 -1.97
C LEU A 89 -4.42 7.35 -0.85
N ARG A 90 -4.84 8.11 0.17
CA ARG A 90 -5.66 7.58 1.26
C ARG A 90 -7.05 7.21 0.80
N GLY A 91 -7.65 7.96 -0.12
CA GLY A 91 -8.92 7.61 -0.77
C GLY A 91 -8.80 6.25 -1.45
N LEU A 92 -7.84 6.11 -2.36
CA LEU A 92 -7.56 4.85 -3.07
C LEU A 92 -7.33 3.67 -2.11
N LEU A 93 -6.52 3.87 -1.07
CA LEU A 93 -6.24 2.84 -0.07
C LEU A 93 -7.49 2.46 0.74
N LYS A 94 -8.37 3.41 1.06
CA LYS A 94 -9.62 3.16 1.80
C LYS A 94 -10.68 2.50 0.94
N ASP A 95 -10.88 2.99 -0.28
CA ASP A 95 -11.87 2.48 -1.22
C ASP A 95 -11.57 1.02 -1.61
N HIS A 96 -10.29 0.65 -1.56
CA HIS A 96 -9.83 -0.72 -1.80
C HIS A 96 -9.32 -1.44 -0.54
N ALA A 97 -9.58 -0.91 0.67
CA ALA A 97 -9.13 -1.50 1.93
C ALA A 97 -9.74 -2.88 2.18
N GLU A 98 -10.97 -3.10 1.70
CA GLU A 98 -11.62 -4.42 1.76
C GLU A 98 -10.72 -5.47 1.09
N GLY A 99 -10.13 -5.16 -0.06
CA GLY A 99 -9.24 -6.06 -0.80
C GLY A 99 -7.86 -6.32 -0.18
N GLY A 100 -7.52 -5.57 0.88
CA GLY A 100 -6.26 -5.65 1.59
C GLY A 100 -5.14 -4.88 0.89
N TYR A 101 -4.42 -4.09 1.69
CA TYR A 101 -3.28 -3.25 1.25
C TYR A 101 -2.20 -4.02 0.48
N ALA A 102 -2.08 -5.33 0.71
CA ALA A 102 -1.16 -6.18 -0.04
C ALA A 102 -1.47 -6.25 -1.53
N LYS A 103 -2.75 -6.31 -1.95
CA LYS A 103 -3.11 -6.38 -3.37
C LYS A 103 -2.79 -5.08 -4.08
N ILE A 104 -3.10 -3.93 -3.46
CA ILE A 104 -2.74 -2.59 -3.98
C ILE A 104 -1.22 -2.46 -4.11
N SER A 105 -0.48 -2.93 -3.11
CA SER A 105 0.99 -2.95 -3.12
C SER A 105 1.55 -3.83 -4.27
N LEU A 106 0.88 -4.93 -4.60
CA LEU A 106 1.27 -5.77 -5.72
C LEU A 106 0.92 -5.14 -7.07
N LEU A 107 -0.21 -4.44 -7.18
CA LEU A 107 -0.60 -3.70 -8.38
C LEU A 107 0.43 -2.61 -8.73
N ILE A 108 0.85 -1.81 -7.74
CA ILE A 108 1.85 -0.76 -7.98
C ILE A 108 3.24 -1.33 -8.34
N LEU A 109 3.57 -2.53 -7.88
CA LEU A 109 4.77 -3.26 -8.30
C LEU A 109 4.68 -3.80 -9.74
N GLY A 110 3.55 -3.62 -10.43
CA GLY A 110 3.34 -4.01 -11.82
C GLY A 110 2.71 -5.39 -11.99
N ASN A 111 2.15 -5.99 -10.93
CA ASN A 111 1.41 -7.24 -11.08
C ASN A 111 0.04 -6.94 -11.71
N PRO A 112 -0.36 -7.68 -12.76
CA PRO A 112 -1.65 -7.46 -13.39
C PRO A 112 -2.80 -7.86 -12.46
N PRO A 113 -3.95 -7.16 -12.49
CA PRO A 113 -5.13 -7.47 -11.69
C PRO A 113 -5.55 -8.94 -11.78
N GLU A 114 -5.48 -9.54 -12.96
CA GLU A 114 -5.83 -10.94 -13.21
C GLU A 114 -4.97 -11.91 -12.42
N SER A 115 -3.70 -11.56 -12.19
CA SER A 115 -2.77 -12.34 -11.36
C SER A 115 -3.02 -12.14 -9.87
N LEU A 116 -3.96 -11.29 -9.45
CA LEU A 116 -4.29 -11.08 -8.03
C LEU A 116 -5.70 -11.61 -7.69
N VAL A 117 -6.50 -11.90 -8.71
CA VAL A 117 -7.78 -12.61 -8.59
C VAL A 117 -7.48 -14.05 -8.16
N GLY A 118 -8.06 -14.49 -7.04
CA GLY A 118 -7.85 -15.85 -6.51
C GLY A 118 -6.54 -16.06 -5.74
N PHE A 119 -5.65 -15.07 -5.66
CA PHE A 119 -4.55 -15.09 -4.70
C PHE A 119 -5.12 -14.90 -3.29
N SER A 120 -5.45 -16.01 -2.65
CA SER A 120 -5.40 -16.13 -1.20
C SER A 120 -3.96 -15.87 -0.79
N ILE A 121 -3.63 -14.64 -0.39
CA ILE A 121 -2.37 -14.33 0.27
C ILE A 121 -2.40 -15.06 1.62
N ILE A 122 -2.06 -16.35 1.59
CA ILE A 122 -1.82 -17.21 2.73
C ILE A 122 -0.31 -17.52 2.70
N LYS A 123 0.46 -16.65 3.35
CA LYS A 123 1.38 -17.00 4.45
C LYS A 123 2.00 -15.74 5.02
#